data_AF-A0A5C7JXV7-F1
#
_entry.id   AF-A0A5C7JXV7-F1
#
_cell.length_a   1.000
_cell.length_b   1.000
_cell.length_c   1.000
_cell.angle_alpha   90.00
_cell.angle_beta   90.00
_cell.angle_gamma   90.00
#
_symmetry.space_group_name_H-M   'P 1'
#
loop_
_entity.id
_entity.type
_entity.pdbx_description
1 polymer ?
#
loop_
_entity_poly.entity_id
_entity_poly.type
_entity_poly.pdbx_seq_one_letter_code
_entity_poly.pdbx_strand_id
1 'polypeptide(L)'
;MKKIELERFANAITNCNIKLHKQIIGGKWYECKYTSEFDEIELNVVYGISINDNSILFDFKTGKSEDSIYKTFITQYINKYEIKRLVLINDELRYKTKQECIEEFRNNNRVSKYCFYTTLYGIGFFSFFMNENTILDNISIIGKYLNDNNISYKRGTSEAGWVTRLIINKNVELHNNLLSNFIIENFEN
;
A
#
# COMPACT_ATOMS: atom_id res chain seq x y z
N MET A 1 -0.33 0.79 14.28
CA MET A 1 0.43 0.34 13.08
C MET A 1 1.91 0.56 13.32
N LYS A 2 2.73 -0.48 13.19
CA LYS A 2 4.19 -0.33 13.31
C LYS A 2 4.70 0.53 12.16
N LYS A 3 5.70 1.37 12.43
CA LYS A 3 6.38 2.18 11.42
C LYS A 3 6.80 1.33 10.21
N ILE A 4 7.38 0.15 10.48
CA ILE A 4 7.82 -0.79 9.45
C ILE A 4 6.68 -1.28 8.55
N GLU A 5 5.46 -1.40 9.05
CA GLU A 5 4.29 -1.82 8.27
C GLU A 5 3.88 -0.71 7.29
N LEU A 6 3.85 0.54 7.76
CA LEU A 6 3.54 1.67 6.91
C LEU A 6 4.62 1.91 5.87
N GLU A 7 5.89 1.82 6.26
CA GLU A 7 7.01 1.91 5.33
C GLU A 7 6.95 0.78 4.31
N ARG A 8 6.70 -0.47 4.73
CA ARG A 8 6.50 -1.60 3.80
C ARG A 8 5.36 -1.35 2.82
N PHE A 9 4.21 -0.91 3.31
CA PHE A 9 3.08 -0.57 2.44
C PHE A 9 3.41 0.59 1.51
N ALA A 10 3.94 1.69 2.04
CA ALA A 10 4.26 2.91 1.31
C ALA A 10 5.30 2.62 0.23
N ASN A 11 6.32 1.83 0.55
CA ASN A 11 7.31 1.36 -0.40
C ASN A 11 6.65 0.47 -1.46
N ALA A 12 5.78 -0.46 -1.05
CA ALA A 12 5.10 -1.38 -1.97
C ALA A 12 4.17 -0.68 -2.96
N ILE A 13 3.50 0.39 -2.53
CA ILE A 13 2.48 1.08 -3.34
C ILE A 13 3.07 2.25 -4.15
N THR A 14 4.14 2.89 -3.68
CA THR A 14 4.77 4.05 -4.36
C THR A 14 6.03 3.70 -5.14
N ASN A 15 6.58 2.50 -4.91
CA ASN A 15 7.87 2.06 -5.46
C ASN A 15 9.03 3.03 -5.15
N CYS A 16 9.01 3.62 -3.95
CA CYS A 16 10.07 4.50 -3.46
C CYS A 16 10.58 3.99 -2.11
N ASN A 17 11.79 4.40 -1.71
CA ASN A 17 12.26 4.19 -0.33
C ASN A 17 11.70 5.30 0.56
N ILE A 18 10.50 5.05 1.09
CA ILE A 18 9.79 5.92 2.01
C ILE A 18 10.28 5.64 3.42
N LYS A 19 10.79 6.70 4.07
CA LYS A 19 11.04 6.68 5.51
C LYS A 19 10.21 7.73 6.20
N LEU A 20 9.74 7.37 7.40
CA LEU A 20 9.01 8.28 8.25
C LEU A 20 9.91 8.85 9.34
N HIS A 21 9.78 10.16 9.55
CA HIS A 21 10.47 10.90 10.60
C HIS A 21 9.42 11.63 11.43
N LYS A 22 9.27 11.33 12.72
CA LYS A 22 8.27 11.96 13.60
C LYS A 22 8.66 13.42 13.87
N GLN A 23 7.74 14.36 13.65
CA GLN A 23 7.96 15.76 13.99
C GLN A 23 7.98 15.93 15.52
N ILE A 24 9.06 16.52 16.04
CA ILE A 24 9.24 16.86 17.47
C ILE A 24 8.91 18.34 17.70
N ILE A 25 9.36 19.20 16.79
CA ILE A 25 9.11 20.64 16.83
C ILE A 25 8.44 21.01 15.51
N GLY A 26 7.26 21.63 15.60
CA GLY A 26 6.57 22.23 14.46
C GLY A 26 6.84 23.73 14.36
N GLY A 27 6.38 24.35 13.29
CA GLY A 27 6.60 25.78 13.04
C GLY A 27 6.70 26.05 11.55
N LYS A 28 7.48 27.06 11.17
CA LYS A 28 7.84 27.24 9.76
C LYS A 28 8.77 26.11 9.32
N TRP A 29 8.85 25.85 8.02
CA TRP A 29 9.60 24.70 7.47
C TRP A 29 11.07 24.64 7.93
N TYR A 30 11.70 25.78 8.22
CA TYR A 30 13.07 25.89 8.72
C TYR A 30 13.21 25.75 10.25
N GLU A 31 12.10 25.74 10.99
CA GLU A 31 12.03 25.55 12.45
C GLU A 31 11.71 24.09 12.81
N CYS A 32 11.18 23.33 11.84
CA CYS A 32 10.75 21.97 12.05
C CYS A 32 11.93 21.04 12.41
N LYS A 33 11.74 20.21 13.44
CA LYS A 33 12.68 19.15 13.82
C LYS A 33 11.98 17.80 13.80
N TYR A 34 12.69 16.77 13.34
CA TYR A 34 12.16 15.43 13.21
C TYR A 34 13.12 14.41 13.82
N THR A 35 12.58 13.27 14.27
CA THR A 35 13.35 12.10 14.72
C THR A 35 12.96 10.85 13.94
N SER A 36 13.93 9.98 13.70
CA SER A 36 13.68 8.64 13.15
C SER A 36 13.42 7.59 14.22
N GLU A 37 13.67 7.92 15.48
CA GLU A 37 13.59 7.04 16.64
C GLU A 37 12.16 6.99 17.19
N PHE A 38 11.37 6.09 16.61
CA PHE A 38 10.03 5.74 17.05
C PHE A 38 9.61 4.46 16.33
N ASP A 39 8.81 3.62 16.99
CA ASP A 39 8.38 2.33 16.44
C ASP A 39 6.91 2.35 15.97
N GLU A 40 6.12 3.31 16.46
CA GLU A 40 4.68 3.37 16.26
C GLU A 40 4.25 4.65 15.55
N ILE A 41 3.33 4.50 14.59
CA ILE A 41 2.70 5.64 13.90
C ILE A 41 1.56 6.20 14.77
N GLU A 42 1.80 7.34 15.43
CA GLU A 42 0.80 8.13 16.16
C GLU A 42 -0.14 8.92 15.23
N LEU A 43 -1.39 9.08 15.67
CA LEU A 43 -2.47 9.76 14.95
C LEU A 43 -2.40 11.28 15.10
N ASN A 44 -2.85 12.02 14.09
CA ASN A 44 -2.77 13.50 14.03
C ASN A 44 -1.37 14.09 14.20
N VAL A 45 -0.35 13.25 14.21
CA VAL A 45 1.05 13.64 14.27
C VAL A 45 1.55 13.88 12.84
N VAL A 46 2.44 14.84 12.72
CA VAL A 46 3.10 15.13 11.46
C VAL A 46 4.36 14.29 11.39
N TYR A 47 4.54 13.62 10.26
CA TYR A 47 5.76 12.91 9.92
C TYR A 47 6.37 13.58 8.70
N GLY A 48 7.67 13.84 8.75
CA GLY A 48 8.45 14.10 7.57
C GLY A 48 8.56 12.81 6.77
N ILE A 49 8.27 12.89 5.48
CA ILE A 49 8.50 11.80 4.54
C ILE A 49 9.78 12.09 3.80
N SER A 50 10.77 11.22 3.99
CA SER A 50 11.90 11.16 3.08
C SER A 50 11.62 10.14 1.98
N ILE A 51 12.11 10.44 0.78
CA ILE A 51 11.95 9.58 -0.38
C ILE A 51 13.32 9.43 -1.01
N ASN A 52 13.84 8.20 -1.02
CA ASN A 52 15.13 7.79 -1.61
C ASN A 52 16.38 8.32 -0.92
N ASP A 53 16.34 9.54 -0.39
CA ASP A 53 17.38 10.08 0.48
C ASP A 53 16.83 10.30 1.91
N ASN A 54 17.65 10.94 2.76
CA ASN A 54 17.26 11.29 4.12
C ASN A 54 16.71 12.73 4.22
N SER A 55 16.46 13.39 3.08
CA SER A 55 15.85 14.72 3.06
C SER A 55 14.33 14.60 3.17
N ILE A 56 13.73 15.45 3.99
CA ILE A 56 12.28 15.47 4.16
C ILE A 56 11.69 16.26 2.99
N LEU A 57 10.98 15.58 2.11
CA LEU A 57 10.41 16.16 0.89
C LEU A 57 9.02 16.73 1.14
N PHE A 58 8.25 16.12 2.04
CA PHE A 58 6.96 16.65 2.44
C PHE A 58 6.54 16.16 3.82
N ASP A 59 5.67 16.94 4.44
CA ASP A 59 4.98 16.54 5.66
C ASP A 59 3.79 15.65 5.33
N PHE A 60 3.81 14.43 5.85
CA PHE A 60 2.66 13.54 5.97
C PHE A 60 2.04 13.73 7.35
N LYS A 61 0.90 14.41 7.41
CA LYS A 61 0.09 14.40 8.62
C LYS A 61 -0.72 13.12 8.64
N THR A 62 -0.53 12.26 9.64
CA THR A 62 -1.34 11.04 9.76
C THR A 62 -2.82 11.40 9.86
N GLY A 63 -3.65 10.48 9.39
CA GLY A 63 -5.09 10.62 9.54
C GLY A 63 -5.51 10.64 11.01
N LYS A 64 -6.79 10.92 11.24
CA LYS A 64 -7.38 10.87 12.58
C LYS A 64 -7.62 9.41 13.06
N SER A 65 -7.30 8.39 12.24
CA SER A 65 -7.49 6.96 12.52
C SER A 65 -6.51 6.05 11.75
N GLU A 66 -6.28 4.81 12.23
CA GLU A 66 -5.30 3.86 11.68
C GLU A 66 -5.60 3.36 10.25
N ASP A 67 -6.83 2.94 9.95
CA ASP A 67 -7.21 2.45 8.61
C ASP A 67 -7.08 3.51 7.52
N SER A 68 -7.18 4.77 7.93
CA SER A 68 -7.03 5.91 7.04
C SER A 68 -5.57 6.21 6.72
N ILE A 69 -4.60 5.64 7.45
CA ILE A 69 -3.17 5.95 7.30
C ILE A 69 -2.72 5.65 5.87
N TYR A 70 -2.97 4.45 5.34
CA TYR A 70 -2.62 4.07 3.98
C TYR A 70 -3.23 5.02 2.94
N LYS A 71 -4.54 5.24 3.00
CA LYS A 71 -5.25 6.14 2.07
C LYS A 71 -4.76 7.59 2.18
N THR A 72 -4.54 8.07 3.39
CA THR A 72 -4.11 9.44 3.69
C THR A 72 -2.67 9.64 3.27
N PHE A 73 -1.85 8.60 3.40
CA PHE A 73 -0.50 8.53 2.87
C PHE A 73 -0.55 8.63 1.35
N ILE A 74 -1.27 7.74 0.65
CA ILE A 74 -1.42 7.80 -0.81
C ILE A 74 -1.92 9.16 -1.28
N THR A 75 -2.95 9.69 -0.64
CA THR A 75 -3.56 10.96 -1.04
C THR A 75 -2.57 12.12 -0.88
N GLN A 76 -1.84 12.16 0.25
CA GLN A 76 -0.85 13.22 0.47
C GLN A 76 0.40 13.01 -0.36
N TYR A 77 0.84 11.77 -0.57
CA TYR A 77 1.89 11.41 -1.50
C TYR A 77 1.56 11.91 -2.91
N ILE A 78 0.34 11.66 -3.40
CA ILE A 78 -0.13 12.18 -4.69
C ILE A 78 -0.06 13.71 -4.71
N ASN A 79 -0.74 14.37 -3.77
CA ASN A 79 -0.96 15.82 -3.82
C ASN A 79 0.30 16.64 -3.50
N LYS A 80 1.15 16.12 -2.61
CA LYS A 80 2.31 16.86 -2.09
C LYS A 80 3.59 16.50 -2.83
N TYR A 81 3.68 15.31 -3.41
CA TYR A 81 4.86 14.83 -4.10
C TYR A 81 4.58 14.51 -5.58
N GLU A 82 3.78 13.51 -5.92
CA GLU A 82 3.70 13.01 -7.31
C GLU A 82 3.24 14.05 -8.33
N ILE A 83 2.16 14.79 -8.07
CA ILE A 83 1.68 15.80 -9.03
C ILE A 83 2.62 16.99 -9.18
N LYS A 84 3.61 17.13 -8.29
CA LYS A 84 4.62 18.19 -8.33
C LYS A 84 5.94 17.74 -8.96
N ARG A 85 6.00 16.51 -9.44
CA ARG A 85 7.16 16.01 -10.17
C ARG A 85 6.99 16.32 -11.64
N LEU A 86 7.99 16.99 -12.20
CA LEU A 86 8.09 17.14 -13.64
C LEU A 86 8.50 15.79 -14.22
N VAL A 87 7.71 15.31 -15.17
CA VAL A 87 7.93 14.03 -15.84
C VAL A 87 7.90 14.26 -17.34
N LEU A 88 8.70 13.49 -18.07
CA LEU A 88 8.64 13.47 -19.52
C LEU A 88 7.50 12.53 -19.95
N ILE A 89 6.45 13.07 -20.57
CA ILE A 89 5.33 12.30 -21.11
C ILE A 89 5.19 12.69 -22.58
N ASN A 90 5.34 11.73 -23.49
CA ASN A 90 5.27 11.95 -24.94
C ASN A 90 6.25 13.04 -25.42
N ASP A 91 7.50 12.98 -24.97
CA ASP A 91 8.57 13.95 -25.25
C ASP A 91 8.29 15.39 -24.77
N GLU A 92 7.25 15.58 -23.95
CA GLU A 92 6.93 16.84 -23.30
C GLU A 92 7.19 16.76 -21.80
N LEU A 93 7.95 17.72 -21.26
CA LEU A 93 8.13 17.86 -19.82
C LEU A 93 6.90 18.52 -19.20
N ARG A 94 6.09 17.74 -18.49
CA ARG A 94 4.87 18.22 -17.82
C ARG A 94 4.65 17.58 -16.45
N TYR A 95 3.71 18.11 -15.69
CA TYR A 95 3.26 17.53 -14.43
C TYR A 95 2.12 16.52 -14.67
N LYS A 96 2.09 15.45 -13.86
CA LYS A 96 0.96 14.51 -13.84
C LYS A 96 -0.26 15.16 -13.21
N THR A 97 -1.44 14.86 -13.75
CA THR A 97 -2.72 15.21 -13.11
C THR A 97 -3.01 14.27 -11.94
N LYS A 98 -3.85 14.75 -11.02
CA LYS A 98 -4.31 13.95 -9.89
C LYS A 98 -5.10 12.72 -10.33
N GLN A 99 -5.86 12.81 -11.43
CA GLN A 99 -6.65 11.69 -11.94
C GLN A 99 -5.75 10.61 -12.53
N GLU A 100 -4.71 10.98 -13.30
CA GLU A 100 -3.67 10.05 -13.77
C GLU A 100 -3.02 9.32 -12.58
N CYS A 101 -2.67 10.04 -11.51
CA CYS A 101 -2.11 9.42 -10.31
C CYS A 101 -3.14 8.53 -9.56
N ILE A 102 -4.39 8.97 -9.39
CA ILE A 102 -5.42 8.19 -8.68
C ILE A 102 -5.77 6.93 -9.45
N GLU A 103 -5.83 7.01 -10.78
CA GLU A 103 -5.93 5.85 -11.64
C GLU A 103 -4.81 4.90 -11.24
N GLU A 104 -3.52 5.31 -11.25
CA GLU A 104 -2.34 4.51 -10.79
C GLU A 104 -2.55 3.79 -9.42
N PHE A 105 -3.46 4.25 -8.53
CA PHE A 105 -3.72 3.67 -7.20
C PHE A 105 -5.08 2.92 -7.00
N ARG A 106 -6.14 3.12 -7.80
CA ARG A 106 -7.55 2.82 -7.42
C ARG A 106 -8.05 1.37 -7.44
N ASN A 107 -7.19 0.39 -7.63
CA ASN A 107 -7.58 -1.02 -7.56
C ASN A 107 -7.61 -1.53 -6.08
N ASN A 108 -8.58 -1.17 -5.19
CA ASN A 108 -8.43 -1.48 -3.72
C ASN A 108 -9.65 -1.72 -2.71
N ASN A 109 -10.75 -2.46 -3.04
CA ASN A 109 -11.88 -2.85 -2.13
C ASN A 109 -11.66 -4.05 -1.14
N ARG A 110 -10.61 -3.95 -0.32
CA ARG A 110 -9.67 -5.06 -0.26
C ARG A 110 -8.97 -5.20 1.13
N VAL A 111 -9.30 -6.22 1.94
CA VAL A 111 -8.68 -6.49 3.28
C VAL A 111 -7.24 -6.84 3.09
N SER A 112 -6.27 -5.97 3.40
CA SER A 112 -4.87 -6.30 3.10
C SER A 112 -4.14 -7.00 4.24
N LYS A 113 -3.47 -8.11 3.92
CA LYS A 113 -2.54 -8.79 4.82
C LYS A 113 -1.27 -9.10 4.04
N TYR A 114 -0.14 -8.55 4.49
CA TYR A 114 1.07 -8.46 3.68
C TYR A 114 0.79 -7.73 2.36
N CYS A 115 0.89 -8.43 1.23
CA CYS A 115 0.61 -7.89 -0.10
C CYS A 115 -0.76 -8.34 -0.68
N PHE A 116 -1.48 -9.19 0.05
CA PHE A 116 -2.79 -9.69 -0.34
C PHE A 116 -3.87 -8.73 0.02
N TYR A 117 -5.03 -8.91 -0.61
CA TYR A 117 -6.25 -8.32 -0.18
C TYR A 117 -7.55 -9.08 -0.54
N THR A 118 -8.70 -8.82 0.07
CA THR A 118 -9.97 -9.42 -0.40
C THR A 118 -10.61 -8.69 -1.57
N THR A 119 -11.39 -9.29 -2.44
CA THR A 119 -12.10 -8.61 -3.53
C THR A 119 -13.58 -8.96 -3.47
N LEU A 120 -14.41 -8.26 -4.25
CA LEU A 120 -15.83 -8.60 -4.40
C LEU A 120 -16.07 -10.06 -4.82
N TYR A 121 -15.09 -10.67 -5.48
CA TYR A 121 -15.22 -12.00 -6.07
C TYR A 121 -14.33 -13.06 -5.40
N GLY A 122 -13.47 -12.69 -4.45
CA GLY A 122 -12.52 -13.64 -3.85
C GLY A 122 -11.39 -12.96 -3.09
N ILE A 123 -10.18 -13.49 -3.13
CA ILE A 123 -8.97 -12.84 -2.58
C ILE A 123 -8.05 -12.48 -3.74
N GLY A 124 -7.55 -11.26 -3.78
CA GLY A 124 -6.57 -10.81 -4.74
C GLY A 124 -5.33 -10.24 -4.09
N PHE A 125 -4.45 -9.73 -4.90
CA PHE A 125 -3.27 -9.00 -4.49
C PHE A 125 -2.85 -8.14 -5.65
N PHE A 126 -2.07 -7.09 -5.39
CA PHE A 126 -1.57 -6.21 -6.44
C PHE A 126 -0.52 -6.91 -7.30
N SER A 127 -0.95 -7.81 -8.18
CA SER A 127 -0.05 -8.50 -9.10
C SER A 127 0.58 -7.56 -10.14
N PHE A 128 0.02 -6.36 -10.32
CA PHE A 128 0.63 -5.34 -11.19
C PHE A 128 2.08 -5.05 -10.83
N PHE A 129 2.39 -5.14 -9.53
CA PHE A 129 3.68 -4.81 -8.97
C PHE A 129 4.50 -6.08 -8.63
N MET A 130 4.21 -7.25 -9.23
CA MET A 130 4.83 -8.56 -8.93
C MET A 130 5.19 -9.39 -10.19
N ASN A 131 6.22 -10.25 -10.12
CA ASN A 131 6.60 -11.15 -11.24
C ASN A 131 5.78 -12.45 -11.29
N GLU A 132 5.79 -13.16 -12.42
CA GLU A 132 4.95 -14.36 -12.62
C GLU A 132 5.20 -15.47 -11.60
N ASN A 133 6.44 -15.74 -11.21
CA ASN A 133 6.75 -16.73 -10.16
C ASN A 133 6.21 -16.28 -8.80
N THR A 134 6.39 -15.02 -8.40
CA THR A 134 5.82 -14.44 -7.18
C THR A 134 4.29 -14.43 -7.21
N ILE A 135 3.69 -14.24 -8.39
CA ILE A 135 2.25 -14.36 -8.58
C ILE A 135 1.80 -15.83 -8.40
N LEU A 136 2.51 -16.79 -9.01
CA LEU A 136 2.22 -18.23 -8.87
C LEU A 136 2.48 -18.73 -7.44
N ASP A 137 3.49 -18.23 -6.76
CA ASP A 137 3.81 -18.51 -5.36
C ASP A 137 2.72 -17.94 -4.45
N ASN A 138 2.37 -16.65 -4.59
CA ASN A 138 1.27 -16.05 -3.83
C ASN A 138 -0.06 -16.76 -4.10
N ILE A 139 -0.31 -17.22 -5.35
CA ILE A 139 -1.45 -18.09 -5.69
C ILE A 139 -1.33 -19.45 -5.00
N SER A 140 -0.16 -20.08 -4.98
CA SER A 140 0.05 -21.40 -4.40
C SER A 140 -0.06 -21.37 -2.87
N ILE A 141 0.47 -20.34 -2.21
CA ILE A 141 0.42 -20.14 -0.76
C ILE A 141 -1.04 -19.89 -0.33
N ILE A 142 -1.70 -18.88 -0.90
CA ILE A 142 -3.10 -18.61 -0.56
C ILE A 142 -4.03 -19.72 -1.08
N GLY A 143 -3.71 -20.34 -2.21
CA GLY A 143 -4.49 -21.42 -2.82
C GLY A 143 -4.43 -22.72 -2.03
N LYS A 144 -3.25 -23.09 -1.51
CA LYS A 144 -3.08 -24.18 -0.55
C LYS A 144 -3.91 -23.91 0.70
N TYR A 145 -3.77 -22.71 1.29
CA TYR A 145 -4.56 -22.31 2.45
C TYR A 145 -6.08 -22.42 2.18
N LEU A 146 -6.54 -21.98 1.01
CA LEU A 146 -7.96 -22.11 0.62
C LEU A 146 -8.39 -23.58 0.48
N ASN A 147 -7.57 -24.42 -0.17
CA ASN A 147 -7.86 -25.84 -0.34
C ASN A 147 -7.88 -26.60 1.00
N ASP A 148 -6.95 -26.29 1.91
CA ASP A 148 -6.89 -26.87 3.25
C ASP A 148 -8.14 -26.49 4.08
N ASN A 149 -8.78 -25.36 3.77
CA ASN A 149 -10.06 -24.92 4.33
C ASN A 149 -11.28 -25.38 3.52
N ASN A 150 -11.12 -26.31 2.57
CA ASN A 150 -12.17 -26.82 1.68
C ASN A 150 -12.88 -25.72 0.85
N ILE A 151 -12.15 -24.65 0.49
CA ILE A 151 -12.66 -23.56 -0.34
C ILE A 151 -12.18 -23.73 -1.77
N SER A 152 -13.10 -23.98 -2.68
CA SER A 152 -12.81 -23.98 -4.11
C SER A 152 -12.70 -22.55 -4.65
N TYR A 153 -11.78 -22.36 -5.59
CA TYR A 153 -11.58 -21.08 -6.26
C TYR A 153 -11.24 -21.25 -7.74
N LYS A 154 -11.42 -20.19 -8.52
CA LYS A 154 -10.94 -20.05 -9.89
C LYS A 154 -9.93 -18.91 -9.96
N ARG A 155 -8.95 -18.99 -10.85
CA ARG A 155 -8.05 -17.86 -11.08
C ARG A 155 -8.74 -16.81 -11.94
N GLY A 156 -8.48 -15.53 -11.68
CA GLY A 156 -8.86 -14.43 -12.56
C GLY A 156 -8.03 -13.18 -12.32
N THR A 157 -8.26 -12.16 -13.15
CA THR A 157 -7.51 -10.90 -13.12
C THR A 157 -8.49 -9.72 -13.12
N SER A 158 -8.09 -8.55 -12.62
CA SER A 158 -8.86 -7.31 -12.87
C SER A 158 -8.92 -6.97 -14.35
N GLU A 159 -10.00 -6.33 -14.77
CA GLU A 159 -10.15 -5.79 -16.13
C GLU A 159 -9.00 -4.84 -16.50
N ALA A 160 -8.53 -4.02 -15.54
CA ALA A 160 -7.36 -3.17 -15.71
C ALA A 160 -5.99 -3.92 -15.63
N GLY A 161 -5.97 -5.23 -15.37
CA GLY A 161 -4.75 -6.05 -15.29
C GLY A 161 -3.94 -5.98 -13.99
N TRP A 162 -4.30 -5.11 -13.04
CA TRP A 162 -3.45 -4.81 -11.89
C TRP A 162 -3.46 -5.82 -10.75
N VAL A 163 -4.29 -6.84 -10.89
CA VAL A 163 -4.76 -7.62 -9.76
C VAL A 163 -4.95 -9.04 -10.19
N THR A 164 -4.23 -9.97 -9.58
CA THR A 164 -4.53 -11.39 -9.67
C THR A 164 -5.47 -11.73 -8.53
N ARG A 165 -6.46 -12.59 -8.81
CA ARG A 165 -7.50 -13.00 -7.87
C ARG A 165 -7.68 -14.50 -7.89
N LEU A 166 -7.85 -15.07 -6.72
CA LEU A 166 -8.48 -16.35 -6.50
C LEU A 166 -9.95 -16.05 -6.25
N ILE A 167 -10.75 -16.20 -7.31
CA ILE A 167 -12.19 -15.99 -7.36
C ILE A 167 -12.88 -17.14 -6.65
N ILE A 168 -13.50 -16.85 -5.52
CA ILE A 168 -14.23 -17.81 -4.68
C ILE A 168 -15.75 -17.68 -4.97
N ASN A 169 -16.21 -16.51 -5.44
CA ASN A 169 -17.62 -16.21 -5.74
C ASN A 169 -18.58 -16.56 -4.59
N LYS A 170 -18.10 -16.38 -3.37
CA LYS A 170 -18.91 -16.41 -2.16
C LYS A 170 -19.08 -14.99 -1.65
N ASN A 171 -19.80 -14.84 -0.56
CA ASN A 171 -19.96 -13.53 0.04
C ASN A 171 -18.59 -12.97 0.49
N VAL A 172 -18.48 -11.64 0.49
CA VAL A 172 -17.24 -10.95 0.88
C VAL A 172 -16.85 -11.23 2.34
N GLU A 173 -17.82 -11.59 3.18
CA GLU A 173 -17.62 -11.99 4.57
C GLU A 173 -16.74 -13.24 4.69
N LEU A 174 -16.96 -14.24 3.83
CA LEU A 174 -16.11 -15.42 3.76
C LEU A 174 -14.69 -15.08 3.28
N HIS A 175 -14.55 -14.24 2.25
CA HIS A 175 -13.22 -13.83 1.75
C HIS A 175 -12.41 -13.13 2.85
N ASN A 176 -13.06 -12.28 3.63
CA ASN A 176 -12.45 -11.57 4.75
C ASN A 176 -12.04 -12.52 5.88
N ASN A 177 -12.88 -13.50 6.21
CA ASN A 177 -12.57 -14.50 7.23
C ASN A 177 -11.35 -15.35 6.84
N LEU A 178 -11.28 -15.76 5.58
CA LEU A 178 -10.15 -16.51 5.01
C LEU A 178 -8.85 -15.70 5.04
N LEU A 179 -8.85 -14.47 4.55
CA LEU A 179 -7.60 -13.70 4.49
C LEU A 179 -7.11 -13.23 5.86
N SER A 180 -8.02 -13.05 6.83
CA SER A 180 -7.64 -12.67 8.20
C SER A 180 -6.90 -13.81 8.90
N ASN A 181 -7.34 -15.04 8.69
CA ASN A 181 -6.76 -16.27 9.27
C ASN A 181 -5.57 -16.80 8.46
N PHE A 182 -5.20 -16.15 7.36
CA PHE A 182 -4.06 -16.52 6.54
C PHE A 182 -2.75 -16.09 7.20
N ILE A 183 -1.87 -17.04 7.52
CA ILE A 183 -0.55 -16.79 8.11
C ILE A 183 0.50 -17.25 7.10
N ILE A 184 1.54 -16.43 6.88
CA ILE A 184 2.68 -16.80 6.06
C ILE A 184 3.86 -17.02 7.02
N GLU A 185 4.27 -18.28 7.17
CA GLU A 185 5.32 -18.70 8.12
C GLU A 185 6.67 -17.97 7.90
N ASN A 186 6.89 -17.35 6.73
CA ASN A 186 8.11 -16.62 6.37
C ASN A 186 8.09 -15.10 6.63
N PHE A 187 7.03 -14.52 7.23
CA PHE A 187 6.96 -13.08 7.54
C PHE A 187 6.91 -12.74 9.04
N GLU A 188 6.91 -13.75 9.91
CA GLU A 188 7.11 -13.60 11.35
C GLU A 188 8.55 -14.00 11.72
N ASN A 189 9.50 -13.15 11.32
CA ASN A 189 10.82 -12.98 11.94
C ASN A 189 11.31 -11.56 11.65
#